data_AF-A0A7R9ELB7-F1
#
_entry.id   AF-A0A7R9ELB7-F1
#
_cell.length_a   1.000
_cell.length_b   1.000
_cell.length_c   1.000
_cell.angle_alpha   90.00
_cell.angle_beta   90.00
_cell.angle_gamma   90.00
#
_symmetry.space_group_name_H-M   'P 1'
#
loop_
_entity.id
_entity.type
_entity.pdbx_description
1 polymer ?
#
loop_
_entity_poly.entity_id
_entity_poly.type
_entity_poly.pdbx_seq_one_letter_code
_entity_poly.pdbx_strand_id
1 'polypeptide(L)' 'MRPTIRVAVTGAASQLCSALLYQIAKGAVFGEQQPLILQLHDTADKVPRMQGDRIDVQSAGFHLIQGTDAWSAGNKSTPD' A
#
# COMPACT_ATOMS: atom_id res chain seq x y z
N MET A 1 4.58 21.61 -0.43
CA MET A 1 4.08 20.22 -0.25
C MET A 1 4.76 19.61 0.97
N ARG A 2 4.04 18.83 1.78
CA ARG A 2 4.67 18.08 2.88
C ARG A 2 5.57 16.98 2.28
N PRO A 3 6.69 16.61 2.93
CA PRO A 3 7.50 15.49 2.50
C PRO A 3 6.68 14.21 2.45
N THR A 4 6.84 13.39 1.41
CA THR A 4 6.14 12.11 1.27
C THR A 4 6.64 11.10 2.29
N ILE A 5 5.72 10.43 2.98
CA ILE A 5 6.05 9.35 3.93
C ILE A 5 5.94 8.00 3.22
N ARG A 6 6.92 7.13 3.43
CA ARG A 6 6.87 5.73 3.00
C ARG A 6 6.34 4.88 4.14
N VAL A 7 5.27 4.12 3.88
CA VAL A 7 4.61 3.28 4.89
C VAL A 7 4.70 1.83 4.44
N ALA A 8 5.45 1.02 5.21
CA ALA A 8 5.49 -0.42 5.02
C ALA A 8 4.35 -1.09 5.79
N VAL A 9 3.62 -1.99 5.13
CA VAL A 9 2.53 -2.78 5.72
C VAL A 9 2.86 -4.26 5.54
N THR A 10 3.14 -4.96 6.63
CA THR A 10 3.43 -6.40 6.65
C THR A 10 2.16 -7.21 6.89
N GLY A 11 2.05 -8.41 6.29
CA GLY A 11 0.80 -9.18 6.32
C GLY A 11 -0.29 -8.51 5.47
N ALA A 12 0.13 -7.80 4.41
CA ALA A 12 -0.73 -6.94 3.60
C ALA A 12 -1.88 -7.68 2.91
N ALA A 13 -1.74 -8.99 2.64
CA ALA A 13 -2.78 -9.81 2.02
C ALA A 13 -3.84 -10.32 3.02
N SER A 14 -3.74 -9.96 4.30
CA SER A 14 -4.75 -10.28 5.30
C SER A 14 -5.98 -9.36 5.15
N GLN A 15 -7.16 -9.89 5.43
CA GLN A 15 -8.42 -9.12 5.30
C GLN A 15 -8.46 -7.90 6.22
N LEU A 16 -7.81 -7.97 7.39
CA LEU A 16 -7.67 -6.84 8.30
C LEU A 16 -6.78 -5.74 7.70
N CYS A 17 -5.64 -6.12 7.10
CA CYS A 17 -4.77 -5.16 6.44
C CYS A 17 -5.43 -4.51 5.22
N SER A 18 -6.18 -5.26 4.40
CA SER A 18 -6.90 -4.65 3.27
C SER A 18 -7.79 -3.49 3.74
N ALA A 19 -8.55 -3.65 4.83
CA ALA A 19 -9.37 -2.57 5.39
C ALA A 19 -8.52 -1.40 5.94
N LEU A 20 -7.41 -1.70 6.60
CA LEU A 20 -6.48 -0.70 7.12
C LEU A 20 -5.83 0.15 6.00
N LEU A 21 -5.50 -0.45 4.86
CA LEU A 21 -4.90 0.24 3.72
C LEU A 21 -5.77 1.41 3.25
N TYR A 22 -7.10 1.23 3.18
CA TYR A 22 -8.02 2.32 2.84
C TYR A 22 -8.07 3.42 3.91
N GLN A 23 -7.93 3.08 5.20
CA GLN A 23 -7.87 4.09 6.27
C GLN A 23 -6.59 4.92 6.20
N ILE A 24 -5.47 4.28 5.87
CA ILE A 24 -4.20 4.98 5.64
C ILE A 24 -4.31 5.87 4.39
N ALA A 25 -4.81 5.33 3.28
CA ALA A 25 -4.90 6.02 2.00
C ALA A 25 -5.84 7.24 2.01
N LYS A 26 -6.90 7.23 2.81
CA LYS A 26 -7.79 8.39 3.02
C LYS A 26 -7.23 9.44 4.00
N GLY A 27 -6.11 9.17 4.66
CA GLY A 27 -5.47 10.11 5.58
C GLY A 27 -5.92 10.00 7.04
N ALA A 28 -6.61 8.93 7.47
CA ALA A 28 -7.07 8.80 8.85
C ALA A 28 -5.94 8.60 9.87
N VAL A 29 -4.76 8.13 9.42
CA VAL A 29 -3.60 7.85 10.28
C VAL A 29 -2.62 9.01 10.32
N PHE A 30 -2.30 9.61 9.17
CA PHE A 30 -1.27 10.64 9.02
C PHE A 30 -1.81 12.05 8.71
N GLY A 31 -3.13 12.18 8.55
CA GLY A 31 -3.84 13.41 8.22
C GLY A 31 -4.17 13.55 6.72
N GLU A 32 -5.23 14.32 6.43
CA GLU A 32 -5.84 14.48 5.09
C GLU A 32 -4.98 15.27 4.07
N GLN A 33 -3.79 15.70 4.47
CA GLN A 33 -2.87 16.53 3.69
C GLN A 33 -1.46 15.92 3.59
N GLN A 34 -1.28 14.68 4.05
CA GLN A 34 0.01 14.02 4.12
C GLN A 34 0.18 13.02 2.96
N PRO A 35 1.03 13.31 1.96
CA PRO A 35 1.28 12.37 0.85
C PRO A 35 2.01 11.12 1.34
N LEU A 36 1.65 9.97 0.76
CA LEU A 36 2.10 8.64 1.16
C LEU A 36 2.55 7.81 -0.05
N ILE A 37 3.53 6.93 0.19
CA ILE A 37 3.84 5.78 -0.67
C ILE A 37 3.57 4.52 0.16
N LEU A 38 2.71 3.64 -0.35
CA LEU A 38 2.39 2.39 0.32
C LEU A 38 3.29 1.27 -0.16
N GLN A 39 3.82 0.50 0.77
CA GLN A 39 4.74 -0.58 0.50
C GLN A 39 4.23 -1.86 1.14
N LEU A 40 3.64 -2.73 0.32
CA LEU A 40 2.97 -3.94 0.76
C LEU A 40 3.97 -5.09 0.85
N HIS A 41 3.97 -5.78 2.00
CA HIS A 41 4.82 -6.92 2.23
C HIS A 41 4.04 -8.12 2.78
N ASP A 42 4.29 -9.29 2.23
CA ASP A 42 3.74 -10.54 2.72
C ASP A 42 4.62 -11.74 2.30
N THR A 43 4.23 -12.95 2.72
CA THR A 43 4.88 -14.20 2.31
C THR A 43 4.66 -14.48 0.82
N ALA A 44 5.55 -15.27 0.23
CA ALA A 44 5.56 -15.52 -1.22
C ALA A 44 4.25 -16.13 -1.75
N ASP A 45 3.59 -16.99 -0.97
CA ASP A 45 2.30 -17.61 -1.32
C ASP A 45 1.14 -16.60 -1.39
N LYS A 46 1.31 -15.40 -0.81
CA LYS A 46 0.30 -14.34 -0.77
C LYS A 46 0.47 -13.27 -1.83
N VAL A 47 1.54 -13.32 -2.62
CA VAL A 47 1.84 -12.32 -3.67
C VAL A 47 0.66 -12.06 -4.60
N PRO A 48 -0.08 -13.07 -5.13
CA PRO A 48 -1.21 -12.81 -6.03
C PRO A 48 -2.30 -11.96 -5.38
N ARG A 49 -2.61 -12.21 -4.10
CA ARG A 49 -3.61 -11.43 -3.36
C ARG A 49 -3.11 -10.01 -3.07
N MET A 50 -1.87 -9.89 -2.59
CA MET A 50 -1.26 -8.58 -2.32
C MET A 50 -1.17 -7.70 -3.57
N GLN A 51 -0.92 -8.30 -4.74
CA GLN A 51 -0.95 -7.60 -6.04
C GLN A 51 -2.36 -7.07 -6.35
N GLY A 52 -3.42 -7.84 -6.08
CA GLY A 52 -4.80 -7.39 -6.20
C GLY A 52 -5.09 -6.19 -5.30
N ASP A 53 -4.75 -6.29 -4.01
CA ASP A 53 -4.95 -5.18 -3.05
C ASP A 53 -4.16 -3.92 -3.47
N ARG A 54 -2.95 -4.07 -4.06
CA ARG A 54 -2.18 -2.95 -4.63
C ARG A 54 -2.95 -2.26 -5.76
N ILE A 55 -3.45 -3.03 -6.72
CA ILE A 55 -4.18 -2.52 -7.89
C ILE A 55 -5.46 -1.82 -7.43
N ASP A 56 -6.18 -2.39 -6.46
CA ASP A 56 -7.42 -1.81 -5.93
C ASP A 56 -7.15 -0.47 -5.25
N VAL A 57 -6.09 -0.36 -4.43
CA VAL A 57 -5.72 0.91 -3.79
C VAL A 57 -5.25 1.94 -4.82
N GLN A 58 -4.47 1.52 -5.83
CA GLN A 58 -4.00 2.42 -6.89
C GLN A 58 -5.15 2.96 -7.74
N SER A 59 -6.17 2.15 -8.02
CA SER A 59 -7.33 2.53 -8.83
C SER A 59 -8.40 3.32 -8.04
N ALA A 60 -8.38 3.29 -6.72
CA ALA A 60 -9.37 3.96 -5.86
C ALA A 60 -9.31 5.51 -5.88
N GLY A 61 -8.28 6.12 -6.51
CA GLY A 61 -8.22 7.56 -6.74
C GLY A 61 -7.89 8.41 -5.49
N PHE A 62 -7.24 7.83 -4.48
CA PHE A 62 -6.81 8.57 -3.29
C PHE A 62 -5.74 9.62 -3.63
N HIS A 63 -6.05 10.90 -3.45
CA HIS A 63 -5.13 12.01 -3.76
C HIS A 63 -3.84 12.00 -2.93
N LEU A 64 -3.86 11.34 -1.76
CA LEU A 64 -2.69 11.21 -0.89
C LEU A 64 -1.71 10.14 -1.36
N ILE A 65 -2.13 9.18 -2.18
CA ILE A 65 -1.27 8.08 -2.62
C ILE A 65 -0.45 8.53 -3.83
N GLN A 66 0.86 8.66 -3.63
CA GLN A 66 1.83 9.06 -4.64
C GLN A 66 2.52 7.86 -5.31
N GLY A 67 2.32 6.65 -4.76
CA GLY A 67 2.88 5.42 -5.30
C GLY A 67 2.53 4.20 -4.45
N THR A 68 2.57 3.04 -5.08
CA THR A 68 2.37 1.75 -4.40
C THR A 68 3.40 0.72 -4.89
N ASP A 69 4.04 0.02 -3.95
CA ASP A 69 4.94 -1.10 -4.21
C ASP A 69 4.39 -2.35 -3.51
N ALA A 70 4.68 -3.53 -4.06
CA ALA A 70 4.37 -4.81 -3.40
C ALA A 70 5.54 -5.78 -3.56
N TRP A 71 5.99 -6.42 -2.48
CA TRP A 71 7.10 -7.38 -2.53
C TRP A 71 6.94 -8.52 -1.52
N SER A 72 7.50 -9.68 -1.85
CA SER A 72 7.70 -10.77 -0.88
C SER A 72 9.18 -10.95 -0.59
N ALA A 73 9.53 -11.69 0.46
CA ALA A 73 10.91 -11.96 0.80
C ALA A 73 11.64 -12.58 -0.42
N GLY A 74 12.56 -11.82 -1.02
CA GLY A 74 13.41 -12.29 -2.13
C GLY A 74 13.03 -11.82 -3.54
N ASN A 75 11.91 -11.13 -3.78
CA ASN A 75 11.62 -10.57 -5.10
C ASN A 75 10.85 -9.24 -5.03
N LYS A 76 11.40 -8.21 -5.69
CA LYS A 76 10.77 -6.91 -5.83
C LYS A 76 9.95 -6.93 -7.11
N SER A 77 8.63 -6.81 -7.01
CA SER A 77 7.82 -6.50 -8.19
C SER A 77 8.24 -5.09 -8.63
N THR A 78 8.96 -4.97 -9.74
CA THR A 78 9.27 -3.66 -10.31
C THR A 78 7.98 -2.97 -10.72
N PRO A 79 7.84 -1.65 -10.54
CA PRO A 79 6.77 -0.89 -11.16
C PRO A 79 6.99 -0.91 -12.68
N ASP A 80 5.95 -1.26 -13.44
CA ASP A 80 5.83 -0.84 -14.83
C ASP A 80 5.66 0.68 -14.91
#